data_AF-A0A4C1YR63-F1
#
_entry.id   AF-A0A4C1YR63-F1
#
_cell.length_a   1.000
_cell.length_b   1.000
_cell.length_c   1.000
_cell.angle_alpha   90.00
_cell.angle_beta   90.00
_cell.angle_gamma   90.00
#
_symmetry.space_group_name_H-M   'P 1'
#
loop_
_entity.id
_entity.type
_entity.pdbx_description
1 polymer ?
#
loop_
_entity_poly.entity_id
_entity_poly.type
_entity_poly.pdbx_seq_one_letter_code
_entity_poly.pdbx_strand_id
1 'polypeptide(L)'
;MERCLEDVKRVATSSNHVECSKAVRAENTAITDPDDDATTSSSTVSKTKKRKYDESYISFGLVDSNGSPLCMLCSKLLPNSSMAPAKLHRHLETVHSESKDKNKELFIRKKTINEKATEASYLVSYRIAQTGEAPIISEN
;
A
#
# COMPACT_ATOMS: atom_id res chain seq x y z
N MET A 1 -38.93 13.22 -4.43
CA MET A 1 -38.58 14.62 -4.11
C MET A 1 -38.46 14.67 -2.60
N GLU A 2 -37.38 15.11 -1.97
CA GLU A 2 -36.28 15.95 -2.46
C GLU A 2 -34.89 15.43 -2.03
N ARG A 3 -33.86 16.17 -2.43
CA ARG A 3 -32.44 15.83 -2.39
C ARG A 3 -31.77 16.67 -1.29
N CYS A 4 -31.16 16.03 -0.30
CA CYS A 4 -30.26 16.74 0.61
C CYS A 4 -28.81 16.33 0.27
N LEU A 5 -28.11 17.26 -0.36
CA LEU A 5 -26.71 17.16 -0.79
C LEU A 5 -25.91 18.23 -0.05
N GLU A 6 -24.62 17.97 0.13
CA GLU A 6 -23.58 18.88 0.63
C GLU A 6 -23.79 19.52 2.01
N ASP A 7 -22.94 19.13 2.97
CA ASP A 7 -22.18 20.09 3.78
C ASP A 7 -21.02 19.42 4.53
N VAL A 8 -19.86 19.26 3.87
CA VAL A 8 -18.59 19.02 4.56
C VAL A 8 -17.58 20.10 4.16
N LYS A 9 -17.28 20.94 5.15
CA LYS A 9 -16.52 22.18 4.98
C LYS A 9 -15.07 21.93 4.58
N ARG A 10 -14.65 22.57 3.49
CA ARG A 10 -13.26 22.58 2.99
C ARG A 10 -12.35 23.30 4.01
N VAL A 11 -11.45 22.56 4.67
CA VAL A 11 -10.39 23.12 5.52
C VAL A 11 -9.08 23.19 4.74
N ALA A 12 -8.38 24.32 4.85
CA ALA A 12 -7.20 24.62 4.06
C ALA A 12 -5.94 23.91 4.55
N THR A 13 -5.07 23.57 3.61
CA THR A 13 -3.68 23.20 3.86
C THR A 13 -2.91 24.38 4.44
N SER A 14 -2.33 24.24 5.63
CA SER A 14 -1.19 25.09 6.05
C SER A 14 0.06 24.23 6.19
N SER A 15 1.04 24.54 5.35
CA SER A 15 2.38 23.96 5.46
C SER A 15 3.07 24.55 6.69
N ASN A 16 3.65 23.71 7.54
CA ASN A 16 4.60 24.15 8.55
C ASN A 16 5.89 23.32 8.43
N HIS A 17 6.89 23.95 7.84
CA HIS A 17 8.26 23.47 7.76
C HIS A 17 8.95 23.66 9.11
N VAL A 18 9.38 22.57 9.74
CA VAL A 18 10.23 22.61 10.96
C VAL A 18 11.55 21.92 10.67
N GLU A 19 12.45 22.74 10.12
CA GLU A 19 13.88 22.83 10.42
C GLU A 19 14.63 21.57 10.90
N CYS A 20 15.49 21.04 10.04
CA CYS A 20 16.52 20.05 10.39
C CYS A 20 17.78 20.75 10.92
N SER A 21 18.21 20.39 12.14
CA SER A 21 19.43 20.87 12.81
C SER A 21 19.56 20.18 14.17
N LYS A 22 20.70 19.64 14.68
CA LYS A 22 22.10 19.40 14.23
C LYS A 22 22.54 18.13 15.00
N ALA A 23 23.53 17.32 14.58
CA ALA A 23 24.95 17.54 14.84
C ALA A 23 25.82 16.40 14.24
N VAL A 24 27.14 16.61 14.18
CA VAL A 24 28.11 15.87 13.33
C VAL A 24 29.21 15.20 14.17
N ARG A 25 29.68 14.02 13.71
CA ARG A 25 31.09 13.54 13.65
C ARG A 25 31.09 12.23 12.83
N ALA A 26 31.74 12.17 11.66
CA ALA A 26 33.18 11.92 11.44
C ALA A 26 33.59 10.55 12.01
N GLU A 27 34.14 9.61 11.24
CA GLU A 27 35.42 9.72 10.51
C GLU A 27 35.37 9.46 8.98
N ASN A 28 36.55 9.36 8.37
CA ASN A 28 36.88 9.73 6.99
C ASN A 28 37.83 8.72 6.30
N THR A 29 37.68 8.53 5.00
CA THR A 29 38.79 8.18 4.10
C THR A 29 38.61 8.90 2.76
N ALA A 30 39.70 9.48 2.25
CA ALA A 30 39.67 10.41 1.13
C ALA A 30 40.15 9.77 -0.18
N ILE A 31 39.53 10.16 -1.30
CA ILE A 31 40.19 10.29 -2.62
C ILE A 31 39.70 11.63 -3.21
N THR A 32 40.59 12.31 -3.94
CA THR A 32 40.54 13.74 -4.29
C THR A 32 39.88 14.06 -5.65
N ASP A 33 39.17 15.19 -5.68
CA ASP A 33 38.76 16.03 -6.84
C ASP A 33 39.98 16.62 -7.62
N PRO A 34 39.84 17.42 -8.71
CA PRO A 34 38.63 18.06 -9.30
C PRO A 34 38.53 17.86 -10.85
N ASP A 35 37.76 18.60 -11.68
CA ASP A 35 36.92 19.82 -11.54
C ASP A 35 35.78 19.85 -12.60
N ASP A 36 35.08 21.00 -12.75
CA ASP A 36 34.07 21.35 -13.77
C ASP A 36 32.70 20.61 -13.68
N ASP A 37 31.53 21.20 -13.99
CA ASP A 37 31.11 22.60 -14.20
C ASP A 37 29.57 22.71 -13.93
N ALA A 38 29.03 23.92 -13.90
CA ALA A 38 27.62 24.28 -14.14
C ALA A 38 26.56 23.61 -13.25
N THR A 39 26.39 24.22 -12.08
CA THR A 39 25.08 24.40 -11.42
C THR A 39 23.92 24.56 -12.41
N THR A 40 22.91 23.70 -12.34
CA THR A 40 21.50 24.10 -12.51
C THR A 40 20.56 23.08 -11.87
N SER A 41 19.72 23.58 -10.95
CA SER A 41 18.61 22.86 -10.35
C SER A 41 17.67 22.28 -11.40
N SER A 42 17.72 20.97 -11.60
CA SER A 42 16.66 20.23 -12.28
C SER A 42 16.15 19.13 -11.39
N SER A 43 15.19 19.50 -10.52
CA SER A 43 14.24 18.57 -9.94
C SER A 43 13.38 18.01 -11.08
N THR A 44 13.97 17.07 -11.83
CA THR A 44 13.23 16.25 -12.77
C THR A 44 12.22 15.45 -11.96
N VAL A 45 10.99 15.97 -11.92
CA VAL A 45 9.78 15.22 -11.60
C VAL A 45 9.62 14.15 -12.68
N SER A 46 10.49 13.14 -12.57
CA SER A 46 10.45 11.92 -13.33
C SER A 46 9.06 11.34 -13.13
N LYS A 47 8.22 11.49 -14.17
CA LYS A 47 6.82 11.09 -14.16
C LYS A 47 6.79 9.63 -13.77
N THR A 48 6.51 9.36 -12.50
CA THR A 48 6.77 8.05 -11.91
C THR A 48 5.79 7.10 -12.56
N LYS A 49 6.30 6.29 -13.49
CA LYS A 49 5.50 5.42 -14.35
C LYS A 49 4.73 4.49 -13.43
N LYS A 50 3.44 4.77 -13.21
CA LYS A 50 2.59 3.98 -12.30
C LYS A 50 2.67 2.54 -12.79
N ARG A 51 3.20 1.64 -11.96
CA ARG A 51 3.17 0.23 -12.28
C ARG A 51 1.71 -0.20 -12.20
N LYS A 52 1.24 -0.90 -13.23
CA LYS A 52 -0.02 -1.64 -13.16
C LYS A 52 0.22 -2.90 -12.34
N TYR A 53 -0.81 -3.37 -11.65
CA TYR A 53 -0.77 -4.68 -11.03
C TYR A 53 -0.72 -5.77 -12.10
N ASP A 54 0.00 -6.83 -11.78
CA ASP A 54 0.19 -8.03 -12.58
C ASP A 54 0.05 -9.23 -11.63
N GLU A 55 -0.56 -10.33 -12.08
CA GLU A 55 -0.85 -11.45 -11.19
C GLU A 55 0.40 -12.15 -10.66
N SER A 56 1.56 -12.05 -11.33
CA SER A 56 2.83 -12.57 -10.82
C SER A 56 3.23 -11.96 -9.46
N TYR A 57 2.74 -10.77 -9.09
CA TYR A 57 2.98 -10.18 -7.77
C TYR A 57 2.37 -10.98 -6.60
N ILE A 58 1.48 -11.94 -6.87
CA ILE A 58 0.98 -12.88 -5.86
C ILE A 58 2.10 -13.75 -5.27
N SER A 59 3.17 -14.01 -6.04
CA SER A 59 4.36 -14.71 -5.56
C SER A 59 5.10 -13.93 -4.46
N PHE A 60 4.97 -12.60 -4.44
CA PHE A 60 5.48 -11.74 -3.38
C PHE A 60 4.42 -11.47 -2.27
N GLY A 61 3.35 -12.27 -2.22
CA GLY A 61 2.33 -12.16 -1.18
C GLY A 61 1.49 -10.87 -1.25
N LEU A 62 1.33 -10.28 -2.44
CA LEU A 62 0.56 -9.05 -2.64
C LEU A 62 -0.76 -9.30 -3.37
N VAL A 63 -1.68 -8.35 -3.19
CA VAL A 63 -2.88 -8.17 -4.01
C VAL A 63 -3.06 -6.68 -4.33
N ASP A 64 -3.80 -6.33 -5.38
CA ASP A 64 -4.20 -4.95 -5.61
C ASP A 64 -5.36 -4.57 -4.67
N SER A 65 -5.28 -3.36 -4.11
CA SER A 65 -6.39 -2.72 -3.40
C SER A 65 -6.57 -1.33 -3.99
N ASN A 66 -7.49 -1.23 -4.96
CA ASN A 66 -7.85 0.01 -5.65
C ASN A 66 -6.65 0.76 -6.26
N GLY A 67 -5.75 0.04 -6.94
CA GLY A 67 -4.54 0.59 -7.57
C GLY A 67 -3.36 0.83 -6.61
N SER A 68 -3.43 0.31 -5.38
CA SER A 68 -2.35 0.31 -4.39
C SER A 68 -2.06 -1.11 -3.91
N PRO A 69 -0.79 -1.57 -3.91
CA PRO A 69 -0.43 -2.91 -3.46
C PRO A 69 -0.69 -3.11 -1.95
N LEU A 70 -1.41 -4.18 -1.60
CA LEU A 70 -1.69 -4.60 -0.23
C LEU A 70 -0.95 -5.91 0.08
N CYS A 71 -0.25 -5.97 1.22
CA CYS A 71 0.42 -7.20 1.65
C CYS A 71 -0.55 -8.17 2.34
N MET A 72 -0.63 -9.43 1.87
CA MET A 72 -1.48 -10.47 2.45
C MET A 72 -0.98 -11.04 3.79
N LEU A 73 0.22 -10.66 4.25
CA LEU A 73 0.82 -11.14 5.49
C LEU A 73 0.62 -10.17 6.67
N CYS A 74 0.84 -8.87 6.47
CA CYS A 74 0.59 -7.83 7.48
C CYS A 74 -0.64 -6.94 7.24
N SER A 75 -1.38 -7.14 6.13
CA SER A 75 -2.49 -6.27 5.71
C SER A 75 -2.13 -4.78 5.58
N LYS A 76 -0.83 -4.47 5.38
CA LYS A 76 -0.36 -3.10 5.18
C LYS A 76 -0.49 -2.68 3.72
N LEU A 77 -1.09 -1.52 3.48
CA LEU A 77 -1.10 -0.87 2.18
C LEU A 77 0.27 -0.26 1.91
N LEU A 78 0.87 -0.59 0.77
CA LEU A 78 2.17 -0.12 0.34
C LEU A 78 1.97 0.94 -0.77
N PRO A 79 2.86 1.95 -0.90
CA PRO A 79 2.77 2.92 -1.99
C PRO A 79 3.05 2.24 -3.33
N ASN A 80 2.45 2.71 -4.43
CA ASN A 80 2.70 2.15 -5.79
C ASN A 80 4.20 2.15 -6.16
N SER A 81 4.99 3.12 -5.66
CA SER A 81 6.45 3.14 -5.83
C SER A 81 7.18 1.92 -5.23
N SER A 82 6.53 1.17 -4.33
CA SER A 82 6.98 -0.11 -3.78
C SER A 82 6.70 -1.32 -4.68
N MET A 83 5.85 -1.23 -5.72
CA MET A 83 5.62 -2.32 -6.69
C MET A 83 6.84 -2.66 -7.56
N ALA A 84 8.03 -2.12 -7.27
CA ALA A 84 9.28 -2.62 -7.84
C ALA A 84 9.60 -3.99 -7.21
N PRO A 85 9.82 -5.07 -7.97
CA PRO A 85 10.08 -6.40 -7.41
C PRO A 85 11.14 -6.42 -6.29
N ALA A 86 12.25 -5.69 -6.45
CA ALA A 86 13.30 -5.58 -5.43
C ALA A 86 12.81 -4.96 -4.09
N LYS A 87 11.86 -4.01 -4.12
CA LYS A 87 11.28 -3.43 -2.90
C LYS A 87 10.28 -4.38 -2.23
N LEU A 88 9.58 -5.19 -3.02
CA LEU A 88 8.64 -6.20 -2.53
C LEU A 88 9.37 -7.37 -1.87
N HIS A 89 10.43 -7.86 -2.52
CA HIS A 89 11.34 -8.85 -1.96
C HIS A 89 11.92 -8.36 -0.64
N ARG A 90 12.50 -7.14 -0.61
CA ARG A 90 13.00 -6.52 0.63
C ARG A 90 11.92 -6.40 1.71
N HIS A 91 10.68 -6.06 1.36
CA HIS A 91 9.58 -5.99 2.33
C HIS A 91 9.29 -7.37 2.96
N LEU A 92 9.24 -8.44 2.16
CA LEU A 92 9.09 -9.80 2.69
C LEU A 92 10.27 -10.18 3.59
N GLU A 93 11.50 -9.95 3.15
CA GLU A 93 12.69 -10.33 3.91
C GLU A 93 12.80 -9.59 5.26
N THR A 94 12.46 -8.30 5.32
CA THR A 94 12.64 -7.49 6.52
C THR A 94 11.44 -7.43 7.45
N VAL A 95 10.21 -7.55 6.92
CA VAL A 95 8.97 -7.50 7.72
C VAL A 95 8.44 -8.91 8.02
N HIS A 96 8.79 -9.89 7.18
CA HIS A 96 8.25 -11.25 7.23
C HIS A 96 9.33 -12.30 6.95
N SER A 97 10.47 -12.21 7.63
CA SER A 97 11.61 -13.14 7.51
C SER A 97 11.20 -14.62 7.57
N GLU A 98 10.32 -14.97 8.52
CA GLU A 98 9.70 -16.31 8.68
C GLU A 98 8.84 -16.78 7.49
N SER A 99 8.60 -15.92 6.51
CA SER A 99 7.80 -16.19 5.32
C SER A 99 8.59 -16.22 4.02
N LYS A 100 9.89 -15.94 4.07
CA LYS A 100 10.76 -15.81 2.89
C LYS A 100 10.68 -17.02 1.96
N ASP A 101 10.58 -18.22 2.54
CA ASP A 101 10.54 -19.50 1.80
C ASP A 101 9.10 -20.02 1.55
N LYS A 102 8.06 -19.22 1.82
CA LYS A 102 6.66 -19.63 1.60
C LYS A 102 6.34 -19.67 0.10
N ASN A 103 6.05 -20.86 -0.39
CA ASN A 103 5.71 -21.14 -1.77
C ASN A 103 4.51 -20.29 -2.25
N LYS A 104 4.58 -19.77 -3.49
CA LYS A 104 3.51 -19.09 -4.24
C LYS A 104 2.12 -19.73 -4.09
N GLU A 105 2.05 -21.06 -4.01
CA GLU A 105 0.79 -21.82 -3.85
C GLU A 105 0.03 -21.42 -2.57
N LEU A 106 0.73 -21.08 -1.49
CA LEU A 106 0.11 -20.62 -0.24
C LEU A 106 -0.55 -19.25 -0.41
N PHE A 107 0.08 -18.35 -1.17
CA PHE A 107 -0.45 -17.02 -1.46
C PHE A 107 -1.66 -17.10 -2.42
N ILE A 108 -1.58 -17.93 -3.45
CA ILE A 108 -2.70 -18.22 -4.37
C ILE A 108 -3.90 -18.76 -3.59
N ARG A 109 -3.69 -19.83 -2.79
CA ARG A 109 -4.74 -20.43 -1.96
C ARG A 109 -5.36 -19.41 -0.99
N LYS A 110 -4.55 -18.55 -0.36
CA LYS A 110 -5.04 -17.52 0.56
C LYS A 110 -5.89 -16.46 -0.15
N LYS A 111 -5.49 -15.99 -1.35
CA LYS A 111 -6.29 -15.08 -2.18
C LYS A 111 -7.65 -15.70 -2.50
N THR A 112 -7.68 -16.92 -3.02
CA THR A 112 -8.93 -17.62 -3.39
C THR A 112 -9.87 -17.82 -2.19
N ILE A 113 -9.35 -18.12 -1.00
CA ILE A 113 -10.17 -18.25 0.21
C ILE A 113 -10.77 -16.88 0.62
N ASN A 114 -9.99 -15.80 0.54
CA ASN A 114 -10.45 -14.46 0.89
C ASN A 114 -11.52 -13.94 -0.11
N GLU A 115 -11.35 -14.22 -1.39
CA GLU A 115 -12.33 -13.90 -2.45
C GLU A 115 -13.67 -14.62 -2.19
N LYS A 116 -13.64 -15.95 -1.97
CA LYS A 116 -14.83 -16.74 -1.63
C LYS A 116 -15.49 -16.31 -0.32
N ALA A 117 -14.72 -15.91 0.68
CA ALA A 117 -15.27 -15.38 1.94
C ALA A 117 -15.97 -14.02 1.73
N THR A 118 -15.44 -13.18 0.83
CA THR A 118 -16.05 -11.90 0.46
C THR A 118 -17.34 -12.10 -0.33
N GLU A 119 -17.32 -13.00 -1.32
CA GLU A 119 -18.50 -13.41 -2.09
C GLU A 119 -19.60 -13.99 -1.18
N ALA A 120 -19.26 -14.92 -0.30
CA ALA A 120 -20.22 -15.51 0.64
C ALA A 120 -20.83 -14.46 1.59
N SER A 121 -20.01 -13.53 2.10
CA SER A 121 -20.48 -12.43 2.95
C SER A 121 -21.46 -11.52 2.20
N TYR A 122 -21.14 -11.15 0.96
CA TYR A 122 -22.04 -10.39 0.09
C TYR A 122 -23.36 -11.12 -0.18
N LEU A 123 -23.31 -12.42 -0.49
CA LEU A 123 -24.52 -13.24 -0.73
C LEU A 123 -25.40 -13.37 0.51
N VAL A 124 -24.81 -13.48 1.71
CA VAL A 124 -25.56 -13.46 2.98
C VAL A 124 -26.26 -12.12 3.17
N SER A 125 -25.54 -10.99 3.03
CA SER A 125 -26.12 -9.65 3.13
C SER A 125 -27.23 -9.40 2.10
N TYR A 126 -27.03 -9.86 0.86
CA TYR A 126 -28.02 -9.74 -0.21
C TYR A 126 -29.31 -10.51 0.09
N ARG A 127 -29.21 -11.73 0.63
CA ARG A 127 -30.39 -12.52 1.05
C ARG A 127 -31.13 -11.86 2.21
N ILE A 128 -30.43 -11.39 3.24
CA ILE A 128 -31.04 -10.67 4.37
C ILE A 128 -31.83 -9.45 3.87
N ALA A 129 -31.27 -8.69 2.93
CA ALA A 129 -31.95 -7.53 2.32
C ALA A 129 -33.19 -7.91 1.49
N GLN A 130 -33.27 -9.13 0.93
CA GLN A 130 -34.43 -9.63 0.20
C GLN A 130 -35.55 -10.15 1.12
N THR A 131 -35.20 -10.83 2.22
CA THR A 131 -36.19 -11.44 3.11
C THR A 131 -37.00 -10.38 3.89
N GLY A 132 -36.43 -9.18 4.10
CA GLY A 132 -37.10 -8.09 4.82
C GLY A 132 -37.25 -8.31 6.33
N GLU A 133 -36.72 -9.42 6.85
CA GLU A 133 -36.65 -9.74 8.27
C GLU A 133 -35.54 -8.94 8.95
N ALA A 134 -35.86 -8.34 10.11
CA ALA A 134 -34.86 -7.65 10.92
C ALA A 134 -33.86 -8.69 11.50
N PRO A 135 -32.54 -8.44 11.42
CA PRO A 135 -31.56 -9.32 12.05
C PRO A 135 -31.82 -9.46 13.55
N ILE A 136 -31.97 -10.70 14.04
CA ILE A 136 -32.21 -10.96 15.46
C ILE A 136 -30.90 -10.78 16.23
N ILE A 137 -30.72 -9.60 16.82
CA ILE A 137 -29.59 -9.30 17.72
C ILE A 137 -29.98 -9.80 19.11
N SER A 138 -29.53 -11.01 19.46
CA SER A 138 -29.62 -11.52 20.83
C SER A 138 -28.47 -10.97 21.67
N GLU A 139 -28.68 -9.86 22.37
CA GLU A 139 -27.81 -9.47 23.50
C GLU A 139 -28.03 -10.43 24.68
N ASN A 140 -26.93 -10.88 25.30
CA ASN A 140 -26.91 -11.76 26.47
C ASN A 140 -25.79 -11.33 27.43
#